data_AF-A0A9E5XTL0-F1
#
_entry.id   AF-A0A9E5XTL0-F1
#
_cell.length_a   1.000
_cell.length_b   1.000
_cell.length_c   1.000
_cell.angle_alpha   90.00
_cell.angle_beta   90.00
_cell.angle_gamma   90.00
#
_symmetry.space_group_name_H-M   'P 1'
#
loop_
_entity.id
_entity.type
_entity.pdbx_description
1 polymer ?
#
loop_
_entity_poly.entity_id
_entity_poly.type
_entity_poly.pdbx_seq_one_letter_code
_entity_poly.pdbx_strand_id
1 'polypeptide(L)'
;MMYKKQIKSVLTVLLSFLFLQTFAQESFYVYFMQDGKRVNAEKSKIKLKKKPFEIYTEYTAPMDLLVSASFKNDAWHKAASGKLLSEIPVFNKRHKSLPTVFDFDKTLILSPETAFLWKKNMSDSTPLLKNGKGRLFNVKKVESLYNFKKSRILPLKNLEKDVFLIFVYTEKDKSGEDIEIQRETIKINWVNKFDEETKAYQKQKKREAKLKIKIAKQNLKRKQKLAAKEEKRLKKLEKEKQKREKKKQKTVSKNRKKDKKKDKEKNEE
;
A
#
# COMPACT_ATOMS: atom_id res chain seq x y z
N MET A 1 -41.00 45.41 -20.81
CA MET A 1 -39.56 45.06 -20.79
C MET A 1 -39.28 44.00 -19.70
N MET A 2 -39.90 42.81 -19.79
CA MET A 2 -39.94 41.86 -18.66
C MET A 2 -39.61 40.39 -19.01
N TYR A 3 -39.25 40.09 -20.26
CA TYR A 3 -38.97 38.71 -20.71
C TYR A 3 -37.49 38.30 -20.70
N LYS A 4 -36.54 39.26 -20.59
CA LYS A 4 -35.10 38.96 -20.67
C LYS A 4 -34.48 38.39 -19.38
N LYS A 5 -35.20 38.40 -18.25
CA LYS A 5 -34.64 37.99 -16.94
C LYS A 5 -34.88 36.51 -16.59
N GLN A 6 -35.86 35.84 -17.20
CA GLN A 6 -36.15 34.42 -16.91
C GLN A 6 -35.31 33.42 -17.72
N ILE A 7 -34.81 33.80 -18.90
CA ILE A 7 -34.02 32.90 -19.76
C ILE A 7 -32.65 32.58 -19.14
N LYS A 8 -32.08 33.49 -18.34
CA LYS A 8 -30.76 33.27 -17.72
C LYS A 8 -30.77 32.22 -16.61
N SER A 9 -31.91 31.99 -15.94
CA SER A 9 -32.00 31.03 -14.83
C SER A 9 -32.18 29.58 -15.30
N VAL A 10 -32.83 29.38 -16.45
CA VAL A 10 -33.05 28.04 -17.02
C VAL A 10 -31.76 27.47 -17.60
N LEU A 11 -30.91 28.31 -18.19
CA LEU A 11 -29.65 27.88 -18.80
C LEU A 11 -28.63 27.38 -17.76
N THR A 12 -28.60 27.97 -16.55
CA THR A 12 -27.69 27.53 -15.48
C THR A 12 -28.09 26.19 -14.88
N VAL A 13 -29.40 25.90 -14.79
CA VAL A 13 -29.91 24.60 -14.32
C VAL A 13 -29.67 23.50 -15.35
N LEU A 14 -29.80 23.82 -16.65
CA LEU A 14 -29.50 22.86 -17.73
C LEU A 14 -27.99 22.51 -17.80
N LEU A 15 -27.11 23.49 -17.55
CA LEU A 15 -25.66 23.25 -17.55
C LEU A 15 -25.20 22.41 -16.34
N SER A 16 -25.87 22.50 -15.19
CA SER A 16 -25.57 21.65 -14.03
C SER A 16 -25.99 20.18 -14.18
N PHE A 17 -26.92 19.87 -15.09
CA PHE A 17 -27.33 18.48 -15.35
C PHE A 17 -26.39 17.73 -16.32
N LEU A 18 -25.59 18.45 -17.12
CA LEU A 18 -24.68 17.84 -18.09
C LEU A 18 -23.36 17.33 -17.48
N PHE A 19 -23.07 17.62 -16.21
CA PHE A 19 -21.82 17.21 -15.54
C PHE A 19 -21.93 15.95 -14.67
N LEU A 20 -23.07 15.27 -14.65
CA LEU A 20 -23.33 14.16 -13.70
C LEU A 20 -23.28 12.74 -14.30
N GLN A 21 -22.98 12.58 -15.59
CA GLN A 21 -22.71 11.26 -16.17
C GLN A 21 -21.25 11.14 -16.58
N THR A 22 -20.36 11.16 -15.59
CA THR A 22 -19.07 10.47 -15.76
C THR A 22 -19.38 8.98 -15.86
N PHE A 23 -19.56 8.47 -17.08
CA PHE A 23 -19.54 7.04 -17.33
C PHE A 23 -18.21 6.52 -16.77
N ALA A 24 -18.27 5.71 -15.71
CA ALA A 24 -17.08 5.09 -15.16
C ALA A 24 -16.48 4.20 -16.25
N GLN A 25 -15.41 4.66 -16.88
CA GLN A 25 -14.73 3.91 -17.92
C GLN A 25 -14.30 2.56 -17.35
N GLU A 26 -14.69 1.48 -18.05
CA GLU A 26 -14.26 0.15 -17.67
C GLU A 26 -12.73 0.08 -17.67
N SER A 27 -12.17 -0.36 -16.55
CA SER A 27 -10.73 -0.44 -16.38
C SER A 27 -10.37 -1.65 -15.55
N PHE A 28 -9.15 -2.12 -15.77
CA PHE A 28 -8.53 -3.17 -14.98
C PHE A 28 -7.20 -2.70 -14.39
N TYR A 29 -6.70 -3.47 -13.44
CA TYR A 29 -5.38 -3.29 -12.87
C TYR A 29 -4.79 -4.64 -12.48
N VAL A 30 -3.55 -4.89 -12.87
CA VAL A 30 -2.85 -6.15 -12.56
C VAL A 30 -1.84 -5.93 -11.44
N TYR A 31 -1.85 -6.82 -10.45
CA TYR A 31 -0.79 -6.92 -9.45
C TYR A 31 -0.45 -8.37 -9.12
N PHE A 32 0.67 -8.56 -8.45
CA PHE A 32 1.20 -9.87 -8.13
C PHE A 32 1.28 -10.02 -6.63
N MET A 33 0.96 -11.23 -6.15
CA MET A 33 1.14 -11.62 -4.76
C MET A 33 2.12 -12.79 -4.70
N GLN A 34 3.04 -12.76 -3.74
CA GLN A 34 3.92 -13.88 -3.43
C GLN A 34 4.16 -13.92 -1.92
N ASP A 35 4.11 -15.11 -1.32
CA ASP A 35 4.23 -15.30 0.13
C ASP A 35 3.24 -14.41 0.94
N GLY A 36 2.02 -14.23 0.43
CA GLY A 36 0.97 -13.40 1.04
C GLY A 36 1.20 -11.89 0.97
N LYS A 37 2.21 -11.41 0.22
CA LYS A 37 2.52 -9.98 0.09
C LYS A 37 2.39 -9.50 -1.35
N ARG A 38 1.91 -8.27 -1.50
CA ARG A 38 1.86 -7.59 -2.79
C ARG A 38 3.26 -7.22 -3.24
N VAL A 39 3.57 -7.56 -4.49
CA VAL A 39 4.82 -7.25 -5.15
C VAL A 39 4.64 -5.95 -5.92
N ASN A 40 5.42 -4.94 -5.55
CA ASN A 40 5.34 -3.63 -6.19
C ASN A 40 5.97 -3.69 -7.59
N ALA A 41 5.27 -3.11 -8.57
CA ALA A 41 5.80 -2.88 -9.90
C ALA A 41 6.48 -1.51 -9.95
N GLU A 42 7.72 -1.47 -10.45
CA GLU A 42 8.42 -0.22 -10.74
C GLU A 42 8.73 -0.18 -12.24
N LYS A 43 8.20 0.83 -12.95
CA LYS A 43 8.38 0.98 -14.41
C LYS A 43 8.03 -0.31 -15.17
N SER A 44 6.87 -0.89 -14.88
CA SER A 44 6.40 -2.15 -15.49
C SER A 44 7.31 -3.36 -15.24
N LYS A 45 8.16 -3.32 -14.21
CA LYS A 45 9.03 -4.44 -13.82
C LYS A 45 8.70 -4.87 -12.41
N ILE A 46 8.63 -6.17 -12.19
CA ILE A 46 8.45 -6.78 -10.88
C ILE A 46 9.60 -7.76 -10.62
N LYS A 47 9.97 -7.91 -9.35
CA LYS A 47 10.90 -8.97 -8.93
C LYS A 47 10.08 -10.06 -8.25
N LEU A 48 10.24 -11.31 -8.67
CA LEU A 48 9.62 -12.48 -8.03
C LEU A 48 10.69 -13.51 -7.66
N LYS A 49 10.52 -14.16 -6.52
CA LYS A 49 11.27 -15.38 -6.21
C LYS A 49 10.84 -16.49 -7.16
N LYS A 50 11.76 -17.43 -7.42
CA LYS A 50 11.51 -18.65 -8.20
C LYS A 50 10.61 -19.66 -7.44
N LYS A 51 9.42 -19.23 -7.06
CA LYS A 51 8.43 -19.93 -6.24
C LYS A 51 7.02 -19.61 -6.75
N PRO A 52 5.99 -20.39 -6.36
CA PRO A 52 4.61 -20.08 -6.70
C PRO A 52 4.24 -18.63 -6.36
N PHE A 53 3.38 -18.06 -7.19
CA PHE A 53 2.86 -16.70 -7.04
C PHE A 53 1.45 -16.62 -7.61
N GLU A 54 0.80 -15.49 -7.38
CA GLU A 54 -0.57 -15.25 -7.82
C GLU A 54 -0.62 -13.97 -8.63
N ILE A 55 -1.34 -14.00 -9.75
CA ILE A 55 -1.65 -12.84 -10.57
C ILE A 55 -3.07 -12.42 -10.21
N TYR A 56 -3.20 -11.24 -9.64
CA TYR A 56 -4.47 -10.62 -9.35
C TYR A 56 -4.79 -9.64 -10.44
N THR A 57 -6.02 -9.75 -10.96
CA THR A 57 -6.57 -8.72 -11.82
C THR A 57 -7.79 -8.13 -11.16
N GLU A 58 -7.74 -6.83 -10.88
CA GLU A 58 -8.79 -6.03 -10.28
C GLU A 58 -9.54 -5.29 -11.37
N TYR A 59 -10.86 -5.38 -11.39
CA TYR A 59 -11.71 -4.80 -12.43
C TYR A 59 -12.80 -3.90 -11.85
N THR A 60 -13.18 -2.87 -12.59
CA THR A 60 -14.41 -2.10 -12.30
C THR A 60 -15.68 -2.86 -12.71
N ALA A 61 -15.58 -3.73 -13.72
CA ALA A 61 -16.64 -4.63 -14.20
C ALA A 61 -16.03 -5.93 -14.78
N PRO A 62 -16.76 -7.07 -14.83
CA PRO A 62 -16.21 -8.31 -15.38
C PRO A 62 -15.88 -8.19 -16.86
N MET A 63 -14.60 -8.35 -17.23
CA MET A 63 -14.11 -8.21 -18.61
C MET A 63 -13.23 -9.38 -19.05
N ASP A 64 -13.21 -9.62 -20.36
CA ASP A 64 -12.31 -10.57 -21.00
C ASP A 64 -10.97 -9.89 -21.28
N LEU A 65 -9.86 -10.53 -20.92
CA LEU A 65 -8.53 -10.02 -21.19
C LEU A 65 -7.81 -10.89 -22.22
N LEU A 66 -7.11 -10.24 -23.14
CA LEU A 66 -6.06 -10.89 -23.91
C LEU A 66 -4.77 -10.87 -23.11
N VAL A 67 -4.19 -12.04 -22.89
CA VAL A 67 -2.97 -12.21 -22.13
C VAL A 67 -1.92 -12.88 -22.99
N SER A 68 -0.79 -12.20 -23.19
CA SER A 68 0.41 -12.79 -23.78
C SER A 68 1.48 -12.93 -22.71
N ALA A 69 2.12 -14.09 -22.66
CA ALA A 69 3.30 -14.33 -21.83
C ALA A 69 4.39 -14.98 -22.68
N SER A 70 5.63 -14.48 -22.59
CA SER A 70 6.74 -14.98 -23.41
C SER A 70 8.08 -14.77 -22.73
N PHE A 71 9.09 -15.56 -23.14
CA PHE A 71 10.49 -15.27 -22.84
C PHE A 71 11.12 -14.28 -23.83
N LYS A 72 10.45 -14.02 -24.98
CA LYS A 72 10.87 -13.01 -25.95
C LYS A 72 10.28 -11.65 -25.58
N ASN A 73 11.08 -10.60 -25.75
CA ASN A 73 10.71 -9.23 -25.38
C ASN A 73 10.15 -8.40 -26.55
N ASP A 74 10.21 -8.87 -27.80
CA ASP A 74 9.82 -8.08 -28.99
C ASP A 74 8.40 -7.53 -28.90
N ALA A 75 7.42 -8.40 -28.65
CA ALA A 75 6.02 -8.00 -28.49
C ALA A 75 5.82 -7.06 -27.29
N TRP A 76 6.55 -7.32 -26.20
CA TRP A 76 6.49 -6.50 -24.99
C TRP A 76 7.05 -5.10 -25.22
N HIS A 77 8.16 -4.97 -25.94
CA HIS A 77 8.74 -3.66 -26.27
C HIS A 77 7.81 -2.85 -27.17
N LYS A 78 7.24 -3.47 -28.20
CA LYS A 78 6.21 -2.82 -29.04
C LYS A 78 5.02 -2.37 -28.20
N ALA A 79 4.53 -3.26 -27.33
CA ALA A 79 3.41 -2.98 -26.44
C ALA A 79 3.70 -1.81 -25.48
N ALA A 80 4.87 -1.81 -24.84
CA ALA A 80 5.32 -0.78 -23.91
C ALA A 80 5.61 0.56 -24.61
N SER A 81 5.95 0.55 -25.90
CA SER A 81 6.12 1.76 -26.72
C SER A 81 4.81 2.34 -27.26
N GLY A 82 3.65 1.74 -26.93
CA GLY A 82 2.34 2.24 -27.36
C GLY A 82 1.98 1.92 -28.81
N LYS A 83 2.61 0.92 -29.43
CA LYS A 83 2.25 0.46 -30.79
C LYS A 83 0.81 -0.08 -30.83
N LEU A 84 0.15 0.02 -31.98
CA LEU A 84 -1.21 -0.48 -32.16
C LEU A 84 -1.26 -2.01 -32.01
N LEU A 85 -2.40 -2.59 -31.61
CA LEU A 85 -2.53 -4.06 -31.48
C LEU A 85 -2.17 -4.80 -32.77
N SER A 86 -2.57 -4.25 -33.92
CA SER A 86 -2.26 -4.79 -35.25
C SER A 86 -0.76 -4.82 -35.59
N GLU A 87 0.05 -4.04 -34.88
CA GLU A 87 1.51 -4.01 -35.04
C GLU A 87 2.25 -4.96 -34.08
N ILE A 88 1.51 -5.57 -33.13
CA ILE A 88 2.03 -6.45 -32.08
C ILE A 88 1.70 -7.90 -32.46
N PRO A 89 2.70 -8.69 -32.91
CA PRO A 89 2.45 -9.97 -33.59
C PRO A 89 1.57 -10.97 -32.85
N VAL A 90 1.64 -11.00 -31.52
CA VAL A 90 0.86 -11.91 -30.67
C VAL A 90 -0.65 -11.62 -30.66
N PHE A 91 -1.06 -10.40 -31.06
CA PHE A 91 -2.47 -9.95 -31.09
C PHE A 91 -3.04 -9.83 -32.51
N ASN A 92 -2.27 -10.18 -33.55
CA ASN A 92 -2.73 -10.08 -34.94
C ASN A 92 -3.83 -11.11 -35.29
N LYS A 93 -4.05 -12.13 -34.45
CA LYS A 93 -5.11 -13.14 -34.65
C LYS A 93 -6.41 -12.68 -34.01
N ARG A 94 -7.53 -12.87 -34.70
CA ARG A 94 -8.88 -12.52 -34.21
C ARG A 94 -9.23 -13.28 -32.94
N HIS A 95 -9.82 -12.57 -31.96
CA HIS A 95 -10.20 -13.07 -30.64
C HIS A 95 -10.93 -14.42 -30.63
N LYS A 96 -11.85 -14.65 -31.58
CA LYS A 96 -12.67 -15.88 -31.66
C LYS A 96 -11.87 -17.17 -31.88
N SER A 97 -10.62 -17.06 -32.32
CA SER A 97 -9.73 -18.20 -32.57
C SER A 97 -8.71 -18.43 -31.44
N LEU A 98 -8.73 -17.61 -30.40
CA LEU A 98 -7.73 -17.67 -29.34
C LEU A 98 -8.09 -18.74 -28.31
N PRO A 99 -7.14 -19.62 -27.97
CA PRO A 99 -7.33 -20.59 -26.91
C PRO A 99 -7.57 -19.90 -25.56
N THR A 100 -8.43 -20.52 -24.75
CA THR A 100 -8.70 -20.08 -23.38
C THR A 100 -7.71 -20.73 -22.42
N VAL A 101 -7.16 -19.95 -21.48
CA VAL A 101 -6.04 -20.42 -20.62
C VAL A 101 -6.49 -20.92 -19.25
N PHE A 102 -7.71 -20.58 -18.83
CA PHE A 102 -8.23 -21.07 -17.56
C PHE A 102 -8.42 -22.59 -17.51
N ASP A 103 -8.27 -23.27 -18.65
CA ASP A 103 -8.34 -24.72 -18.77
C ASP A 103 -7.07 -25.44 -18.23
N PHE A 104 -5.99 -24.70 -17.90
CA PHE A 104 -4.78 -25.26 -17.29
C PHE A 104 -4.62 -24.84 -15.83
N ASP A 105 -4.80 -25.80 -14.92
CA ASP A 105 -4.69 -25.59 -13.49
C ASP A 105 -3.29 -25.06 -13.12
N LYS A 106 -3.26 -23.98 -12.33
CA LYS A 106 -2.07 -23.33 -11.75
C LYS A 106 -0.89 -23.08 -12.70
N THR A 107 -1.14 -22.89 -13.99
CA THR A 107 -0.09 -22.79 -15.00
C THR A 107 -0.21 -21.51 -15.83
N LEU A 108 0.91 -20.83 -16.04
CA LEU A 108 1.00 -19.70 -16.97
C LEU A 108 1.54 -20.19 -18.32
N ILE A 109 0.72 -20.06 -19.37
CA ILE A 109 1.11 -20.49 -20.72
C ILE A 109 2.02 -19.43 -21.36
N LEU A 110 3.18 -19.89 -21.84
CA LEU A 110 4.14 -19.10 -22.58
C LEU A 110 4.04 -19.38 -24.07
N SER A 111 3.77 -18.34 -24.86
CA SER A 111 3.77 -18.39 -26.31
C SER A 111 4.39 -17.12 -26.90
N PRO A 112 5.40 -17.24 -27.79
CA PRO A 112 5.94 -16.09 -28.49
C PRO A 112 5.07 -15.61 -29.65
N GLU A 113 4.03 -16.37 -30.04
CA GLU A 113 3.34 -16.21 -31.32
C GLU A 113 1.83 -15.95 -31.18
N THR A 114 1.26 -16.19 -30.00
CA THR A 114 -0.20 -16.13 -29.80
C THR A 114 -0.51 -15.62 -28.40
N ALA A 115 -1.44 -14.67 -28.28
CA ALA A 115 -2.09 -14.32 -27.02
C ALA A 115 -3.23 -15.28 -26.69
N PHE A 116 -3.69 -15.24 -25.45
CA PHE A 116 -4.74 -16.13 -24.97
C PHE A 116 -5.88 -15.36 -24.34
N LEU A 117 -7.08 -15.91 -24.41
CA LEU A 117 -8.26 -15.32 -23.78
C LEU A 117 -8.37 -15.74 -22.32
N TRP A 118 -8.29 -14.75 -21.43
CA TRP A 118 -8.66 -14.87 -20.03
C TRP A 118 -10.10 -14.40 -19.88
N LYS A 119 -11.03 -15.36 -19.86
CA LYS A 119 -12.47 -15.10 -19.77
C LYS A 119 -12.84 -14.40 -18.48
N LYS A 120 -13.78 -13.47 -18.55
CA LYS A 120 -14.42 -12.86 -17.39
C LYS A 120 -15.02 -13.92 -16.49
N ASN A 121 -15.04 -13.62 -15.20
CA ASN A 121 -15.54 -14.49 -14.14
C ASN A 121 -14.83 -15.85 -13.96
N MET A 122 -13.72 -16.09 -14.66
CA MET A 122 -12.87 -17.26 -14.42
C MET A 122 -11.76 -16.89 -13.42
N SER A 123 -11.59 -17.69 -12.38
CA SER A 123 -10.60 -17.51 -11.33
C SER A 123 -10.24 -18.87 -10.72
N ASP A 124 -8.97 -19.06 -10.36
CA ASP A 124 -8.51 -20.25 -9.63
C ASP A 124 -8.96 -20.24 -8.15
N SER A 125 -9.67 -19.17 -7.72
CA SER A 125 -10.34 -19.06 -6.42
C SER A 125 -11.84 -18.79 -6.59
N THR A 126 -12.68 -19.40 -5.75
CA THR A 126 -14.13 -19.13 -5.66
C THR A 126 -14.46 -18.04 -4.61
N PRO A 127 -15.55 -17.25 -4.75
CA PRO A 127 -16.06 -16.54 -5.95
C PRO A 127 -15.32 -15.20 -6.19
N LEU A 128 -15.67 -14.45 -7.25
CA LEU A 128 -15.18 -13.07 -7.46
C LEU A 128 -15.41 -12.26 -6.18
N LEU A 129 -14.32 -11.92 -5.51
CA LEU A 129 -14.39 -11.08 -4.33
C LEU A 129 -14.74 -9.68 -4.81
N LYS A 130 -15.78 -9.07 -4.22
CA LYS A 130 -15.98 -7.62 -4.30
C LYS A 130 -15.20 -6.99 -3.15
N ASN A 131 -14.29 -6.06 -3.42
CA ASN A 131 -13.76 -5.25 -2.32
C ASN A 131 -14.85 -4.31 -1.77
N GLY A 132 -14.60 -3.68 -0.63
CA GLY A 132 -15.49 -2.66 -0.06
C GLY A 132 -15.74 -1.43 -0.95
N LYS A 133 -15.11 -1.36 -2.14
CA LYS A 133 -15.32 -0.33 -3.17
C LYS A 133 -16.06 -0.87 -4.41
N GLY A 134 -16.59 -2.10 -4.35
CA GLY A 134 -17.36 -2.72 -5.43
C GLY A 134 -16.54 -3.30 -6.59
N ARG A 135 -15.21 -3.27 -6.54
CA ARG A 135 -14.34 -3.83 -7.58
C ARG A 135 -14.20 -5.34 -7.44
N LEU A 136 -14.07 -6.01 -8.58
CA LEU A 136 -14.02 -7.45 -8.70
C LEU A 136 -12.57 -7.93 -8.85
N PHE A 137 -12.25 -9.11 -8.31
CA PHE A 137 -10.93 -9.72 -8.49
C PHE A 137 -11.03 -11.08 -9.17
N ASN A 138 -10.15 -11.30 -10.15
CA ASN A 138 -9.78 -12.64 -10.61
C ASN A 138 -8.37 -12.96 -10.13
N VAL A 139 -8.18 -14.20 -9.70
CA VAL A 139 -6.89 -14.71 -9.25
C VAL A 139 -6.46 -15.85 -10.16
N LYS A 140 -5.28 -15.74 -10.75
CA LYS A 140 -4.59 -16.87 -11.39
C LYS A 140 -3.42 -17.30 -10.51
N LYS A 141 -3.47 -18.51 -10.00
CA LYS A 141 -2.37 -19.14 -9.29
C LYS A 141 -1.36 -19.64 -10.32
N VAL A 142 -0.07 -19.45 -10.05
CA VAL A 142 1.00 -19.87 -10.94
C VAL A 142 2.02 -20.67 -10.14
N GLU A 143 2.02 -21.98 -10.33
CA GLU A 143 2.99 -22.92 -9.76
C GLU A 143 4.02 -23.39 -10.80
N SER A 144 3.68 -23.28 -12.09
CA SER A 144 4.55 -23.66 -13.20
C SER A 144 4.30 -22.81 -14.46
N LEU A 145 5.24 -22.86 -15.41
CA LEU A 145 5.07 -22.25 -16.74
C LEU A 145 4.94 -23.35 -17.81
N TYR A 146 3.97 -23.25 -18.71
CA TYR A 146 3.87 -24.17 -19.84
C TYR A 146 4.44 -23.52 -21.10
N ASN A 147 5.50 -24.09 -21.66
CA ASN A 147 6.03 -23.64 -22.94
C ASN A 147 5.21 -24.25 -24.08
N PHE A 148 4.31 -23.46 -24.67
CA PHE A 148 3.39 -23.91 -25.70
C PHE A 148 4.12 -24.47 -26.94
N LYS A 149 5.17 -23.76 -27.39
CA LYS A 149 5.95 -24.15 -28.58
C LYS A 149 6.71 -25.48 -28.40
N LYS A 150 7.15 -25.76 -27.17
CA LYS A 150 7.92 -26.98 -26.84
C LYS A 150 7.08 -28.04 -26.13
N SER A 151 5.77 -27.80 -25.99
CA SER A 151 4.80 -28.65 -25.29
C SER A 151 5.30 -29.22 -23.96
N ARG A 152 5.95 -28.39 -23.13
CA ARG A 152 6.57 -28.84 -21.87
C ARG A 152 6.29 -27.91 -20.69
N ILE A 153 6.11 -28.49 -19.52
CA ILE A 153 6.02 -27.77 -18.25
C ILE A 153 7.42 -27.41 -17.77
N LEU A 154 7.59 -26.18 -17.31
CA LEU A 154 8.80 -25.61 -16.76
C LEU A 154 8.54 -25.26 -15.29
N PRO A 155 9.24 -25.91 -14.34
CA PRO A 155 9.10 -25.58 -12.93
C PRO A 155 9.75 -24.23 -12.63
N LEU A 156 9.10 -23.40 -11.79
CA LEU A 156 9.57 -22.05 -11.47
C LEU A 156 10.99 -22.01 -10.92
N LYS A 157 11.37 -23.02 -10.11
CA LYS A 157 12.71 -23.17 -9.53
C LYS A 157 13.86 -23.17 -10.55
N ASN A 158 13.59 -23.61 -11.79
CA ASN A 158 14.60 -23.79 -12.83
C ASN A 158 14.60 -22.63 -13.85
N LEU A 159 13.88 -21.53 -13.58
CA LEU A 159 13.80 -20.42 -14.53
C LEU A 159 15.04 -19.54 -14.48
N GLU A 160 15.61 -19.29 -15.65
CA GLU A 160 16.76 -18.39 -15.83
C GLU A 160 16.40 -17.15 -16.63
N LYS A 161 15.30 -17.21 -17.39
CA LYS A 161 14.87 -16.15 -18.31
C LYS A 161 13.72 -15.35 -17.72
N ASP A 162 13.80 -14.04 -17.88
CA ASP A 162 12.71 -13.12 -17.56
C ASP A 162 11.45 -13.47 -18.34
N VAL A 163 10.29 -13.29 -17.73
CA VAL A 163 8.98 -13.47 -18.39
C VAL A 163 8.36 -12.11 -18.68
N PHE A 164 7.93 -11.92 -19.90
CA PHE A 164 7.27 -10.71 -20.37
C PHE A 164 5.78 -10.97 -20.54
N LEU A 165 4.97 -10.14 -19.89
CA LEU A 165 3.51 -10.23 -19.85
C LEU A 165 2.89 -8.98 -20.46
N ILE A 166 1.81 -9.19 -21.21
CA ILE A 166 0.98 -8.13 -21.78
C ILE A 166 -0.47 -8.50 -21.53
N PHE A 167 -1.23 -7.59 -20.92
CA PHE A 167 -2.66 -7.68 -20.69
C PHE A 167 -3.34 -6.60 -21.52
N VAL A 168 -4.37 -6.96 -22.27
CA VAL A 168 -5.12 -6.02 -23.11
C VAL A 168 -6.61 -6.26 -22.90
N TYR A 169 -7.33 -5.17 -22.69
CA TYR A 169 -8.78 -5.12 -22.76
C TYR A 169 -9.20 -4.44 -24.06
N THR A 170 -10.15 -5.07 -24.75
CA THR A 170 -10.69 -4.59 -26.02
C THR A 170 -12.21 -4.59 -25.98
N GLU A 171 -12.82 -3.62 -26.64
CA GLU A 171 -14.26 -3.56 -26.88
C GLU A 171 -14.57 -3.64 -28.37
N LYS A 172 -15.83 -3.93 -28.71
CA LYS A 172 -16.28 -3.81 -30.09
C LYS A 172 -16.79 -2.41 -30.35
N ASP A 173 -16.29 -1.80 -31.41
CA ASP A 173 -16.86 -0.55 -31.91
C ASP A 173 -18.21 -0.81 -32.63
N LYS A 174 -18.79 0.23 -33.21
CA LYS A 174 -20.05 0.13 -33.98
C LYS A 174 -19.93 -0.73 -35.24
N SER A 175 -18.73 -0.88 -35.78
CA SER A 175 -18.46 -1.73 -36.94
C SER A 175 -18.20 -3.20 -36.57
N GLY A 176 -18.05 -3.49 -35.27
CA GLY A 176 -17.76 -4.81 -34.73
C GLY A 176 -16.27 -5.13 -34.67
N GLU A 177 -15.40 -4.17 -34.99
CA GLU A 177 -13.95 -4.25 -34.86
C GLU A 177 -13.52 -4.12 -33.40
N ASP A 178 -12.46 -4.84 -33.05
CA ASP A 178 -11.92 -4.83 -31.69
C ASP A 178 -11.03 -3.58 -31.50
N ILE A 179 -11.46 -2.66 -30.63
CA ILE A 179 -10.72 -1.46 -30.23
C ILE A 179 -10.05 -1.68 -28.89
N GLU A 180 -8.78 -1.29 -28.77
CA GLU A 180 -8.08 -1.31 -27.50
C GLU A 180 -8.57 -0.22 -26.57
N ILE A 181 -9.03 -0.60 -25.38
CA ILE A 181 -9.46 0.33 -24.34
C ILE A 181 -8.33 0.55 -23.33
N GLN A 182 -7.65 -0.53 -22.94
CA GLN A 182 -6.59 -0.48 -21.95
C GLN A 182 -5.57 -1.60 -22.17
N ARG A 183 -4.31 -1.29 -21.84
CA ARG A 183 -3.19 -2.23 -21.85
C ARG A 183 -2.30 -2.06 -20.62
N GLU A 184 -1.87 -3.19 -20.08
CA GLU A 184 -0.81 -3.24 -19.07
C GLU A 184 0.33 -4.15 -19.53
N THR A 185 1.56 -3.70 -19.35
CA THR A 185 2.77 -4.48 -19.67
C THR A 185 3.57 -4.70 -18.40
N ILE A 186 4.01 -5.95 -18.19
CA ILE A 186 4.76 -6.33 -16.99
C ILE A 186 5.94 -7.23 -17.39
N LYS A 187 7.11 -6.96 -16.81
CA LYS A 187 8.30 -7.80 -16.91
C LYS A 187 8.58 -8.43 -15.55
N ILE A 188 8.63 -9.76 -15.51
CA ILE A 188 9.01 -10.53 -14.33
C ILE A 188 10.52 -10.79 -14.37
N ASN A 189 11.22 -10.26 -13.37
CA ASN A 189 12.61 -10.57 -13.08
C ASN A 189 12.69 -11.58 -11.95
N TRP A 190 13.38 -12.70 -12.18
CA TRP A 190 13.55 -13.74 -11.17
C TRP A 190 14.69 -13.42 -10.22
N VAL A 191 14.43 -13.46 -8.91
CA VAL A 191 15.43 -13.24 -7.86
C VAL A 191 15.56 -14.44 -6.94
N ASN A 192 16.75 -14.70 -6.43
CA ASN A 192 16.97 -15.76 -5.43
C ASN A 192 16.51 -15.31 -4.03
N LYS A 193 16.67 -14.02 -3.71
CA LYS A 193 16.24 -13.34 -2.48
C LYS A 193 15.87 -11.90 -2.84
N PHE A 194 14.93 -11.28 -2.12
CA PHE A 194 14.60 -9.87 -2.36
C PHE A 194 15.74 -8.97 -1.83
N ASP A 195 16.04 -7.88 -2.54
CA ASP A 195 17.04 -6.88 -2.08
C ASP A 195 16.62 -6.22 -0.76
N GLU A 196 15.30 -6.09 -0.56
CA GLU A 196 14.71 -5.66 0.70
C GLU A 196 15.11 -6.60 1.85
N GLU A 197 15.22 -7.91 1.64
CA GLU A 197 15.59 -8.87 2.68
C GLU A 197 17.08 -8.80 3.09
N THR A 198 17.96 -8.15 2.33
CA THR A 198 19.42 -8.33 2.50
C THR A 198 20.19 -7.13 3.04
N LYS A 199 19.98 -5.89 2.57
CA LYS A 199 20.80 -4.73 3.02
C LYS A 199 20.00 -3.50 3.45
N ALA A 200 18.97 -3.12 2.71
CA ALA A 200 18.17 -1.93 3.02
C ALA A 200 17.34 -2.11 4.31
N TYR A 201 16.67 -3.25 4.47
CA TYR A 201 15.95 -3.59 5.68
C TYR A 201 16.85 -3.72 6.90
N GLN A 202 18.02 -4.35 6.77
CA GLN A 202 18.99 -4.41 7.88
C GLN A 202 19.46 -3.00 8.28
N LYS A 203 19.70 -2.11 7.32
CA LYS A 203 20.07 -0.70 7.57
C LYS A 203 18.93 0.06 8.24
N GLN A 204 17.68 -0.15 7.84
CA GLN A 204 16.50 0.46 8.45
C GLN A 204 16.29 -0.03 9.89
N LYS A 205 16.33 -1.35 10.11
CA LYS A 205 16.21 -1.95 11.46
C LYS A 205 17.31 -1.45 12.40
N LYS A 206 18.53 -1.28 11.89
CA LYS A 206 19.65 -0.67 12.64
C LYS A 206 19.42 0.80 12.96
N ARG A 207 18.80 1.58 12.05
CA ARG A 207 18.42 3.00 12.30
C ARG A 207 17.32 3.11 13.35
N GLU A 208 16.28 2.28 13.26
CA GLU A 208 15.19 2.23 14.23
C GLU A 208 15.68 1.84 15.62
N ALA A 209 16.55 0.82 15.72
CA ALA A 209 17.17 0.44 16.99
C ALA A 209 17.99 1.59 17.61
N LYS A 210 18.80 2.29 16.80
CA LYS A 210 19.55 3.48 17.25
C LYS A 210 18.63 4.59 17.74
N LEU A 211 17.52 4.83 17.05
CA LEU A 211 16.53 5.84 17.44
C LEU A 211 15.87 5.49 18.77
N LYS A 212 15.45 4.23 18.96
CA LYS A 212 14.88 3.73 20.23
C LYS A 212 15.86 3.93 21.40
N ILE A 213 17.13 3.60 21.21
CA ILE A 213 18.18 3.80 22.23
C ILE A 213 18.35 5.29 22.54
N LYS A 214 18.36 6.17 21.52
CA LYS A 214 18.48 7.61 21.71
C LYS A 214 17.31 8.19 22.52
N ILE A 215 16.08 7.77 22.19
CA ILE A 215 14.87 8.16 22.91
C ILE A 215 14.92 7.66 24.36
N ALA A 216 15.29 6.40 24.58
CA ALA A 216 15.43 5.84 25.92
C ALA A 216 16.45 6.62 26.78
N LYS A 217 17.62 6.96 26.22
CA LYS A 217 18.63 7.79 26.89
C LYS A 217 18.12 9.19 27.23
N GLN A 218 17.40 9.83 26.31
CA GLN A 218 16.80 11.15 26.56
C GLN A 218 15.75 11.08 27.67
N ASN A 219 14.90 10.06 27.67
CA ASN A 219 13.89 9.85 28.71
C ASN A 219 14.53 9.58 30.07
N LEU A 220 15.59 8.78 30.13
CA LEU A 220 16.35 8.55 31.36
C LEU A 220 16.94 9.86 31.92
N LYS A 221 17.57 10.67 31.06
CA LYS A 221 18.13 11.97 31.45
C LYS A 221 17.05 12.94 31.95
N ARG A 222 15.86 12.92 31.33
CA ARG A 222 14.70 13.71 31.80
C ARG A 222 14.22 13.24 33.17
N LYS A 223 14.07 11.92 33.39
CA LYS A 223 13.71 11.35 34.69
C LYS A 223 14.70 11.75 35.79
N GLN A 224 16.00 11.62 35.54
CA GLN A 224 17.04 12.03 36.49
C GLN A 224 16.98 13.53 36.83
N LYS A 225 16.75 14.40 35.83
CA LYS A 225 16.57 15.84 36.07
C LYS A 225 15.33 16.15 36.92
N LEU A 226 14.23 15.43 36.71
CA LEU A 226 13.01 15.60 37.50
C LEU A 226 13.24 15.15 38.95
N ALA A 227 13.85 13.98 39.16
CA ALA A 227 14.20 13.49 40.49
C ALA A 227 15.11 14.47 41.25
N ALA A 228 16.14 15.02 40.59
CA ALA A 228 17.01 16.03 41.21
C ALA A 228 16.28 17.35 41.56
N LYS A 229 15.28 17.75 40.75
CA LYS A 229 14.44 18.92 41.05
C LYS A 229 13.52 18.64 42.25
N GLU A 230 12.96 17.44 42.31
CA GLU A 230 12.09 17.01 43.40
C GLU A 230 12.85 16.90 44.73
N GLU A 231 14.04 16.32 44.72
CA GLU A 231 14.92 16.26 45.89
C GLU A 231 15.27 17.66 46.41
N LYS A 232 15.57 18.61 45.51
CA LYS A 232 15.80 20.02 45.87
C LYS A 232 14.54 20.66 46.48
N ARG A 233 13.36 20.37 45.93
CA ARG A 233 12.08 20.88 46.45
C ARG A 233 11.79 20.34 47.86
N LEU A 234 12.02 19.04 48.09
CA LEU A 234 11.88 18.40 49.40
C LEU A 234 12.84 19.00 50.43
N LYS A 235 14.13 19.15 50.09
CA LYS A 235 15.11 19.82 50.97
C LYS A 235 14.73 21.26 51.30
N LYS A 236 14.12 22.00 50.36
CA LYS A 236 13.62 23.37 50.60
C LYS A 236 12.43 23.36 51.57
N LEU A 237 11.46 22.48 51.35
CA LEU A 237 10.29 22.32 52.24
C LEU A 237 10.71 21.92 53.66
N GLU A 238 11.69 21.03 53.79
CA GLU A 238 12.22 20.61 55.09
C GLU A 238 12.91 21.76 55.83
N LYS A 239 13.74 22.55 55.13
CA LYS A 239 14.34 23.78 55.69
C LYS A 239 13.27 24.80 56.11
N GLU A 240 12.20 24.96 55.33
CA GLU A 240 11.07 25.83 55.68
C GLU A 240 10.31 25.33 56.90
N LYS A 241 10.07 24.01 57.01
CA LYS A 241 9.45 23.38 58.17
C LYS A 241 10.27 23.61 59.44
N GLN A 242 11.58 23.35 59.39
CA GLN A 242 12.49 23.61 60.51
C GLN A 242 12.51 25.09 60.91
N LYS A 243 12.49 26.03 59.94
CA LYS A 243 12.37 27.47 60.22
C LYS A 243 11.05 27.82 60.91
N ARG A 244 9.93 27.23 60.50
CA ARG A 244 8.62 27.42 61.13
C ARG A 244 8.59 26.88 62.56
N GLU A 245 9.16 25.71 62.80
CA GLU A 245 9.28 25.12 64.13
C GLU A 245 10.15 25.96 65.07
N LYS A 246 11.32 26.42 64.61
CA LYS A 246 12.17 27.35 65.38
C LYS A 246 11.46 28.67 65.69
N LYS A 247 10.68 29.21 64.76
CA LYS A 247 9.85 30.40 65.02
C LYS A 247 8.78 30.13 66.07
N LYS A 248 8.05 29.01 65.98
CA LYS A 248 7.05 28.61 66.99
C LYS A 248 7.68 28.47 68.38
N GLN A 249 8.82 27.79 68.51
CA GLN A 249 9.54 27.65 69.78
C GLN A 249 9.96 29.01 70.35
N LYS A 250 10.46 29.93 69.52
CA LYS A 250 10.77 31.31 69.94
C LYS A 250 9.52 32.06 70.43
N THR A 251 8.39 31.95 69.74
CA THR A 251 7.13 32.58 70.16
C THR A 251 6.64 32.03 71.50
N VAL A 252 6.67 30.70 71.69
CA VAL A 252 6.29 30.05 72.96
C VAL A 252 7.22 30.48 74.10
N SER A 253 8.53 30.58 73.86
CA SER A 253 9.50 31.05 74.85
C SER A 253 9.33 32.53 75.23
N LYS A 254 8.92 33.39 74.28
CA LYS A 254 8.60 34.80 74.53
C LYS A 254 7.32 34.96 75.34
N ASN A 255 6.28 34.18 75.05
CA ASN A 255 5.04 34.20 75.82
C ASN A 255 5.28 33.74 77.28
N ARG A 256 6.02 32.64 77.49
CA ARG A 256 6.41 32.19 78.84
C ARG A 256 7.22 33.23 79.64
N LYS A 257 8.04 34.05 78.98
CA LYS A 257 8.78 35.15 79.64
C LYS A 257 7.88 36.34 79.98
N LYS A 258 6.84 36.62 79.18
CA LYS A 258 5.83 37.64 79.48
C LYS A 258 4.95 37.23 80.66
N ASP A 259 4.54 35.96 80.69
CA ASP A 259 3.70 35.43 81.78
C ASP A 259 4.48 35.44 83.11
N LYS A 260 5.76 35.00 83.13
CA LYS A 260 6.62 35.11 84.31
C LYS A 260 6.94 36.54 84.77
N LYS A 261 6.85 37.54 83.89
CA LYS A 261 7.06 38.95 84.25
C LYS A 261 5.80 39.55 84.89
N LYS A 262 4.61 39.19 84.38
CA LYS A 262 3.32 39.53 85.00
C LYS A 262 3.13 38.90 86.38
N ASP A 263 3.64 37.69 86.60
CA ASP A 263 3.56 37.03 87.92
C ASP A 263 4.54 37.63 88.95
N LYS A 264 5.61 38.31 88.52
CA LYS A 264 6.52 39.05 89.42
C LYS A 264 5.97 40.43 89.80
N GLU A 265 5.36 41.14 88.85
CA GLU A 265 4.74 42.46 89.11
C GLU A 265 3.48 42.36 90.01
N LYS A 266 2.91 41.17 90.22
CA LYS A 266 1.78 40.93 91.15
C LYS A 266 2.19 40.53 92.58
N ASN A 267 3.47 40.29 92.85
CA ASN A 267 3.97 39.91 94.17
C ASN A 267 4.77 41.03 94.86
N GLU A 268 4.77 42.25 94.30
CA GLU A 268 5.41 43.45 94.87
C GLU A 268 4.40 44.54 95.31
N GLU A 269 3.11 44.21 95.38
CA GLU A 269 2.07 44.95 96.13
C GLU A 269 1.63 44.14 97.36
#